data_AF-A0A3R9JRY9-F1
#
_entry.id   AF-A0A3R9JRY9-F1
#
_cell.length_a   1.000
_cell.length_b   1.000
_cell.length_c   1.000
_cell.angle_alpha   90.00
_cell.angle_beta   90.00
_cell.angle_gamma   90.00
#
_symmetry.space_group_name_H-M   'P 1'
#
loop_
_entity.id
_entity.type
_entity.pdbx_description
1 polymer ?
#
loop_
_entity_poly.entity_id
_entity_poly.type
_entity_poly.pdbx_seq_one_letter_code
_entity_poly.pdbx_strand_id
1 'polypeptide(L)' 'MKVVQLLGKAWPEFIVLFSSIAYLMIRIVANINKINLPT' A
#
# COMPACT_ATOMS: atom_id res chain seq x y z
N MET A 1 19.53 -8.16 17.58
CA MET A 1 18.46 -9.19 17.48
C MET A 1 17.06 -8.68 17.85
N LYS A 2 16.90 -7.69 18.74
CA LYS A 2 15.59 -7.04 19.04
C LYS A 2 14.99 -6.26 17.85
N VAL A 3 15.82 -5.53 17.09
CA VAL A 3 15.36 -4.71 15.96
C VAL A 3 14.78 -5.57 14.83
N VAL A 4 15.42 -6.69 14.50
CA VAL A 4 14.94 -7.62 13.45
C VAL A 4 13.61 -8.26 13.83
N GLN A 5 13.40 -8.61 15.10
CA GLN A 5 12.09 -9.12 15.56
C GLN A 5 11.01 -8.04 15.56
N LEU A 6 11.37 -6.79 15.90
CA LEU A 6 10.44 -5.67 15.83
C LEU A 6 10.03 -5.39 14.37
N LEU A 7 11.01 -5.40 13.45
CA LEU A 7 10.78 -5.26 12.01
C LEU A 7 9.93 -6.42 11.47
N GLY A 8 10.19 -7.65 11.89
CA GLY A 8 9.43 -8.83 11.47
C GLY A 8 7.98 -8.81 11.96
N LYS A 9 7.72 -8.27 13.17
CA LYS A 9 6.36 -8.07 13.69
C LYS A 9 5.60 -6.95 12.97
N ALA A 10 6.29 -5.87 12.62
CA ALA A 10 5.70 -4.74 11.89
C ALA A 10 5.59 -5.00 10.38
N TRP A 11 6.29 -6.00 9.84
CA TRP A 11 6.28 -6.38 8.42
C TRP A 11 4.88 -6.53 7.80
N PRO A 12 3.92 -7.27 8.40
CA PRO A 12 2.56 -7.34 7.88
C PRO A 12 1.84 -6.00 7.87
N GLU A 13 2.01 -5.15 8.89
CA GLU A 13 1.41 -3.82 8.96
C GLU A 13 1.96 -2.91 7.85
N PHE A 14 3.26 -2.98 7.59
CA PHE A 14 3.89 -2.28 6.47
C PHE A 14 3.32 -2.76 5.13
N ILE A 15 3.15 -4.06 4.90
CA ILE A 15 2.59 -4.58 3.64
C ILE A 15 1.16 -4.07 3.42
N VAL A 16 0.33 -4.04 4.45
CA VAL A 16 -1.05 -3.52 4.37
C VAL A 16 -1.07 -2.02 4.07
N LEU A 17 -0.20 -1.25 4.72
CA LEU A 17 -0.05 0.18 4.46
C LEU A 17 0.43 0.45 3.03
N PHE A 18 1.46 -0.27 2.58
CA PHE A 18 1.97 -0.15 1.21
C PHE A 18 0.92 -0.52 0.17
N SER A 19 0.13 -1.58 0.40
CA SER A 19 -0.96 -1.96 -0.49
C SER A 19 -2.04 -0.87 -0.55
N SER A 20 -2.36 -0.24 0.58
CA SER A 20 -3.32 0.87 0.64
C SER A 20 -2.82 2.11 -0.10
N ILE A 21 -1.55 2.47 0.06
CA ILE A 21 -0.92 3.58 -0.66
C ILE A 21 -0.87 3.29 -2.16
N ALA A 22 -0.51 2.06 -2.55
CA ALA A 22 -0.49 1.63 -3.94
C ALA A 22 -1.89 1.73 -4.57
N TYR A 23 -2.93 1.29 -3.86
CA TYR A 23 -4.31 1.44 -4.32
C TYR A 23 -4.72 2.91 -4.51
N LEU A 24 -4.35 3.79 -3.58
CA LEU A 24 -4.59 5.23 -3.70
C LEU A 24 -3.86 5.81 -4.92
N MET A 25 -2.59 5.46 -5.14
CA MET A 25 -1.81 5.91 -6.28
C MET A 25 -2.43 5.45 -7.60
N ILE A 26 -2.85 4.19 -7.69
CA ILE A 26 -3.54 3.63 -8.87
C ILE A 26 -4.84 4.40 -9.13
N ARG A 27 -5.62 4.69 -8.08
CA ARG A 27 -6.86 5.47 -8.19
C ARG A 27 -6.58 6.91 -8.65
N ILE A 28 -5.55 7.56 -8.14
CA ILE A 28 -5.14 8.92 -8.56
C ILE A 28 -4.77 8.92 -10.04
N VAL A 29 -3.91 8.00 -10.47
CA VAL A 29 -3.49 7.88 -11.87
C VAL A 29 -4.69 7.59 -12.76
N ALA A 30 -5.58 6.68 -12.38
CA ALA A 30 -6.79 6.40 -13.14
C ALA A 30 -7.71 7.62 -13.26
N ASN A 31 -7.87 8.39 -12.18
CA ASN A 31 -8.65 9.62 -12.20
C ASN A 31 -8.05 10.68 -13.15
N ILE A 32 -6.72 10.87 -13.12
CA ILE A 32 -6.01 11.78 -14.04
C ILE A 32 -6.21 11.34 -15.50
N ASN A 33 -6.16 10.03 -15.76
CA ASN A 33 -6.30 9.46 -17.10
C ASN A 33 -7.75 9.22 -17.51
N LYS A 34 -8.74 9.60 -16.68
CA LYS A 34 -10.18 9.32 -16.88
C LYS A 34 -10.48 7.83 -17.14
N ILE A 35 -9.66 6.94 -16.56
CA ILE A 35 -9.84 5.49 -16.62
C ILE A 35 -10.81 5.09 -15.52
N ASN A 36 -11.91 4.43 -15.87
CA ASN A 36 -12.91 3.97 -14.91
C ASN A 36 -12.45 2.65 -14.27
N LEU A 37 -11.95 2.71 -13.03
CA LEU A 37 -11.62 1.52 -12.25
C LEU A 37 -12.90 0.91 -11.67
N PRO A 38 -13.12 -0.41 -11.82
CA PRO A 38 -14.17 -1.09 -11.09
C PRO A 38 -13.87 -1.06 -9.59
N THR A 39 -14.91 -0.85 -8.78
CA THR A 39 -14.85 -0.88 -7.31
C THR A 39 -14.79 -2.31 -6.80
#